data_AF-A0A959EQR7-F1
#
_entry.id   AF-A0A959EQR7-F1
#
_cell.length_a   1.000
_cell.length_b   1.000
_cell.length_c   1.000
_cell.angle_alpha   90.00
_cell.angle_beta   90.00
_cell.angle_gamma   90.00
#
_symmetry.space_group_name_H-M   'P 1'
#
loop_
_entity.id
_entity.type
_entity.pdbx_description
1 polymer ?
#
loop_
_entity_poly.entity_id
_entity_poly.type
_entity_poly.pdbx_seq_one_letter_code
_entity_poly.pdbx_strand_id
1 'polypeptide(L)'
;MKWSHLILLLLCGAVALPAQENEARFRAGFSVKAVIGIGYLKSGFGDLSVSGFLTKEIGDHLLVGHQISASLYSRGLGTSIFDDQNRRAQIDLVNSFFVAAGSRSDDPNVFYRPQLFNQRSACSFVHPFEHGAYLGTHFVVNNNRRNQQVGFFGFHLGDFEFLYYNDGFFPFENFLSDDYDRFWTGGGYLRYQFRDFSLQFNYDRFTEDFTNSYVLAKELFLFGVPNKDMEPVFFNRALTSLKVQLKNGYEIGGGVLGHWKYDVQDFLHNTLGFAKHISVAKPALLIYGGYDKFYHYNILENEQ
;
A
#
# COMPACT_ATOMS: atom_id res chain seq x y z
N MET A 1 -12.38 -9.21 26.96
CA MET A 1 -10.99 -9.03 26.51
C MET A 1 -10.56 -10.30 25.78
N LYS A 2 -10.45 -10.25 24.44
CA LYS A 2 -10.22 -11.45 23.62
C LYS A 2 -8.71 -11.69 23.49
N TRP A 3 -8.28 -12.95 23.64
CA TRP A 3 -6.89 -13.41 23.62
C TRP A 3 -6.13 -13.17 22.30
N SER A 4 -6.82 -12.69 21.26
CA SER A 4 -6.23 -12.34 19.95
C SER A 4 -5.23 -11.18 20.00
N HIS A 5 -5.23 -10.38 21.08
CA HIS A 5 -4.44 -9.15 21.19
C HIS A 5 -2.97 -9.42 21.54
N LEU A 6 -2.67 -10.60 22.11
CA LEU A 6 -1.31 -10.97 22.51
C LEU A 6 -0.52 -11.58 21.34
N ILE A 7 -1.18 -12.29 20.43
CA ILE A 7 -0.49 -13.13 19.42
C ILE A 7 0.17 -12.29 18.32
N LEU A 8 -0.42 -11.16 17.90
CA LEU A 8 0.18 -10.29 16.88
C LEU A 8 1.39 -9.50 17.43
N LEU A 9 1.29 -9.03 18.68
CA LEU A 9 2.41 -8.42 19.41
C LEU A 9 3.50 -9.43 19.76
N LEU A 10 3.14 -10.70 20.02
CA LEU A 10 4.09 -11.79 20.25
C LEU A 10 4.78 -12.26 18.96
N LEU A 11 4.15 -12.16 17.78
CA LEU A 11 4.82 -12.49 16.51
C LEU A 11 5.88 -11.44 16.11
N CYS A 12 5.72 -10.18 16.54
CA CYS A 12 6.77 -9.16 16.43
C CYS A 12 7.72 -9.13 17.65
N GLY A 13 7.32 -9.70 18.79
CA GLY A 13 8.03 -9.61 20.08
C GLY A 13 8.67 -10.90 20.59
N ALA A 14 8.50 -12.05 19.92
CA ALA A 14 9.09 -13.33 20.33
C ALA A 14 10.55 -13.53 19.89
N VAL A 15 11.27 -12.44 19.61
CA VAL A 15 12.74 -12.44 19.71
C VAL A 15 13.08 -11.76 21.02
N ALA A 16 13.19 -12.55 22.09
CA ALA A 16 13.74 -12.08 23.35
C ALA A 16 15.21 -11.70 23.09
N LEU A 17 15.45 -10.41 22.86
CA LEU A 17 16.79 -9.90 22.59
C LEU A 17 17.35 -9.29 23.86
N PRO A 18 18.59 -9.66 24.25
CA PRO A 18 19.28 -8.94 25.30
C PRO A 18 19.47 -7.49 24.86
N ALA A 19 18.99 -6.54 25.66
CA ALA A 19 19.22 -5.12 25.44
C ALA A 19 20.71 -4.83 25.63
N GLN A 20 21.46 -4.83 24.53
CA GLN A 20 22.78 -4.20 24.48
C GLN A 20 22.55 -2.70 24.25
N GLU A 21 23.20 -1.85 25.05
CA GLU A 21 23.23 -0.40 24.84
C GLU A 21 23.96 -0.09 23.52
N ASN A 22 23.24 -0.17 22.41
CA ASN A 22 23.72 0.27 21.11
C ASN A 22 23.11 1.64 20.78
N GLU A 23 23.95 2.56 20.33
CA GLU A 23 23.60 3.91 19.90
C GLU A 23 22.36 3.93 18.99
N ALA A 24 21.45 4.86 19.24
CA ALA A 24 20.28 5.06 18.41
C ALA A 24 20.70 5.56 17.02
N ARG A 25 20.38 4.81 15.97
CA ARG A 25 20.64 5.23 14.58
C ARG A 25 19.38 5.81 13.96
N PHE A 26 19.43 7.08 13.58
CA PHE A 26 18.36 7.73 12.85
C PHE A 26 18.63 7.65 11.35
N ARG A 27 17.57 7.49 10.56
CA ARG A 27 17.63 7.66 9.10
C ARG A 27 16.51 8.51 8.60
N ALA A 28 16.82 9.34 7.62
CA ALA A 28 15.84 10.11 6.90
C ALA A 28 16.09 10.01 5.39
N GLY A 29 15.08 10.33 4.61
CA GLY A 29 15.22 10.38 3.17
C GLY A 29 13.95 10.82 2.48
N PHE A 30 14.06 10.97 1.18
CA PHE A 30 12.99 11.48 0.34
C PHE A 30 12.95 10.75 -1.00
N SER A 31 11.77 10.69 -1.60
CA SER A 31 11.58 10.20 -2.95
C SER A 31 10.66 11.07 -3.76
N VAL A 32 10.92 11.15 -5.07
CA VAL A 32 10.03 11.74 -6.06
C VAL A 32 9.75 10.67 -7.12
N LYS A 33 8.47 10.42 -7.36
CA LYS A 33 7.98 9.45 -8.33
C LYS A 33 7.05 10.11 -9.33
N ALA A 34 7.23 9.82 -10.61
CA ALA A 34 6.30 10.20 -11.66
C ALA A 34 5.93 8.97 -12.50
N VAL A 35 4.65 8.80 -12.79
CA VAL A 35 4.14 7.68 -13.62
C VAL A 35 3.15 8.23 -14.63
N ILE A 36 3.28 7.78 -15.88
CA ILE A 36 2.34 8.08 -16.95
C ILE A 36 1.89 6.75 -17.55
N GLY A 37 0.58 6.57 -17.62
CA GLY A 37 -0.06 5.41 -18.23
C GLY A 37 -0.92 5.80 -19.42
N ILE A 38 -0.89 4.96 -20.44
CA ILE A 38 -1.78 5.02 -21.59
C ILE A 38 -2.65 3.76 -21.56
N GLY A 39 -3.94 3.94 -21.76
CA GLY A 39 -4.87 2.82 -21.80
C GLY A 39 -6.03 3.05 -22.77
N TYR A 40 -6.67 1.93 -23.13
CA TYR A 40 -7.82 1.92 -24.02
C TYR A 40 -9.04 2.62 -23.38
N LEU A 41 -9.95 3.19 -24.18
CA LEU A 41 -11.17 3.87 -23.71
C LEU A 41 -10.91 5.04 -22.72
N LYS A 42 -9.89 5.86 -22.97
CA LYS A 42 -9.54 7.03 -22.13
C LYS A 42 -9.11 6.71 -20.70
N SER A 43 -8.62 5.49 -20.46
CA SER A 43 -8.10 5.05 -19.16
C SER A 43 -6.67 5.50 -18.86
N GLY A 44 -6.07 6.32 -19.74
CA GLY A 44 -4.76 6.92 -19.49
C GLY A 44 -4.77 7.77 -18.21
N PHE A 45 -3.65 7.75 -17.48
CA PHE A 45 -3.51 8.39 -16.18
C PHE A 45 -2.13 9.03 -16.04
N GLY A 46 -2.04 9.99 -15.14
CA GLY A 46 -0.78 10.58 -14.70
C GLY A 46 -0.76 10.68 -13.19
N ASP A 47 0.38 10.36 -12.60
CA ASP A 47 0.65 10.45 -11.17
C ASP A 47 1.99 11.14 -10.94
N LEU A 48 2.01 12.08 -10.01
CA LEU A 48 3.21 12.67 -9.43
C LEU A 48 3.12 12.51 -7.92
N SER A 49 4.10 11.85 -7.33
CA SER A 49 4.15 11.58 -5.91
C SER A 49 5.49 11.98 -5.30
N VAL A 50 5.44 12.52 -4.08
CA VAL A 50 6.61 12.82 -3.27
C VAL A 50 6.47 12.18 -1.91
N SER A 51 7.57 11.76 -1.31
CA SER A 51 7.58 11.16 0.02
C SER A 51 8.80 11.56 0.82
N GLY A 52 8.64 11.61 2.15
CA GLY A 52 9.70 11.82 3.12
C GLY A 52 9.53 10.83 4.27
N PHE A 53 10.63 10.29 4.80
CA PHE A 53 10.58 9.38 5.94
C PHE A 53 11.58 9.77 7.02
N LEU A 54 11.28 9.32 8.24
CA LEU A 54 12.17 9.33 9.39
C LEU A 54 12.02 7.99 10.11
N THR A 55 13.14 7.35 10.43
CA THR A 55 13.17 6.09 11.19
C THR A 55 14.21 6.14 12.28
N LYS A 56 13.97 5.37 13.34
CA LYS A 56 14.88 5.14 14.45
C LYS A 56 15.07 3.65 14.64
N GLU A 57 16.32 3.21 14.62
CA GLU A 57 16.69 1.86 15.04
C GLU A 57 16.72 1.78 16.56
N ILE A 58 16.16 0.69 17.09
CA ILE A 58 16.16 0.35 18.52
C ILE A 58 16.91 -0.98 18.63
N GLY A 59 18.21 -0.90 18.94
CA GLY A 59 19.11 -2.05 18.83
C GLY A 59 19.27 -2.53 17.39
N ASP A 60 19.65 -3.80 17.23
CA ASP A 60 20.03 -4.35 15.92
C ASP A 60 18.88 -4.94 15.11
N HIS A 61 17.71 -5.08 15.74
CA HIS A 61 16.61 -5.92 15.22
C HIS A 61 15.26 -5.22 15.15
N LEU A 62 15.14 -4.00 15.64
CA LEU A 62 13.88 -3.27 15.68
C LEU A 62 14.08 -1.87 15.10
N LEU A 63 13.09 -1.42 14.33
CA LEU A 63 13.04 -0.10 13.75
C LEU A 63 11.62 0.43 13.87
N VAL A 64 11.49 1.68 14.30
CA VAL A 64 10.22 2.40 14.28
C VAL A 64 10.32 3.55 13.28
N GLY A 65 9.23 3.86 12.59
CA GLY A 65 9.28 4.82 11.50
C GLY A 65 7.99 5.53 11.22
N HIS A 66 8.17 6.66 10.54
CA HIS A 66 7.11 7.48 10.00
C HIS A 66 7.45 7.87 8.55
N GLN A 67 6.48 7.75 7.65
CA GLN A 67 6.58 8.24 6.27
C GLN A 67 5.38 9.08 5.93
N ILE A 68 5.62 10.27 5.36
CA ILE A 68 4.58 11.09 4.74
C ILE A 68 4.75 11.03 3.22
N SER A 69 3.67 10.84 2.49
CA SER A 69 3.66 10.95 1.03
C SER A 69 2.48 11.77 0.53
N ALA A 70 2.70 12.58 -0.49
CA ALA A 70 1.66 13.30 -1.21
C ALA A 70 1.64 12.84 -2.66
N SER A 71 0.47 12.43 -3.16
CA SER A 71 0.26 12.01 -4.55
C SER A 71 -0.77 12.91 -5.21
N LEU A 72 -0.39 13.52 -6.33
CA LEU A 72 -1.27 14.23 -7.25
C LEU A 72 -1.51 13.34 -8.46
N TYR A 73 -2.76 12.97 -8.71
CA TYR A 73 -3.09 12.12 -9.84
C TYR A 73 -4.35 12.56 -10.58
N SER A 74 -4.42 12.16 -11.83
CA SER A 74 -5.58 12.31 -12.68
C SER A 74 -5.90 11.00 -13.35
N ARG A 75 -7.20 10.64 -13.37
CA ARG A 75 -7.71 9.35 -13.86
C ARG A 75 -7.04 8.14 -13.16
N GLY A 76 -7.23 6.95 -13.70
CA GLY A 76 -6.76 5.71 -13.06
C GLY A 76 -7.60 5.36 -11.83
N LEU A 77 -7.01 4.63 -10.88
CA LEU A 77 -7.69 4.19 -9.66
C LEU A 77 -8.14 5.37 -8.77
N GLY A 78 -9.22 5.24 -8.01
CA GLY A 78 -9.70 6.32 -7.12
C GLY A 78 -10.31 7.54 -7.83
N THR A 79 -10.62 7.43 -9.12
CA THR A 79 -11.39 8.42 -9.88
C THR A 79 -12.73 7.83 -10.34
N SER A 80 -13.58 8.57 -11.02
CA SER A 80 -14.77 8.01 -11.67
C SER A 80 -14.40 7.37 -13.02
N ILE A 81 -15.27 6.51 -13.56
CA ILE A 81 -15.23 6.11 -14.97
C ILE A 81 -15.75 7.20 -15.93
N PHE A 82 -16.48 8.20 -15.42
CA PHE A 82 -16.98 9.31 -16.23
C PHE A 82 -16.04 10.52 -16.19
N ASP A 83 -15.71 11.06 -17.38
CA ASP A 83 -14.76 12.16 -17.54
C ASP A 83 -15.21 13.46 -16.86
N ASP A 84 -16.52 13.72 -16.81
CA ASP A 84 -17.09 14.92 -16.21
C ASP A 84 -16.97 14.94 -14.68
N GLN A 85 -17.02 13.77 -14.05
CA GLN A 85 -16.72 13.56 -12.63
C GLN A 85 -15.21 13.54 -12.34
N ASN A 86 -14.36 13.42 -13.37
CA ASN A 86 -12.89 13.42 -13.27
C ASN A 86 -12.23 14.79 -13.50
N ARG A 87 -13.00 15.88 -13.55
CA ARG A 87 -12.48 17.21 -13.91
C ARG A 87 -11.50 17.82 -12.89
N ARG A 88 -11.38 17.24 -11.69
CA ARG A 88 -10.48 17.71 -10.63
C ARG A 88 -9.38 16.69 -10.42
N ALA A 89 -8.15 17.18 -10.31
CA ALA A 89 -7.04 16.36 -9.88
C ALA A 89 -7.30 15.84 -8.45
N GLN A 90 -6.88 14.62 -8.21
CA GLN A 90 -6.97 13.97 -6.92
C GLN A 90 -5.68 14.20 -6.16
N ILE A 91 -5.80 14.46 -4.87
CA ILE A 91 -4.65 14.63 -3.98
C ILE A 91 -4.86 13.70 -2.79
N ASP A 92 -3.93 12.76 -2.62
CA ASP A 92 -3.84 11.92 -1.44
C ASP A 92 -2.62 12.35 -0.62
N LEU A 93 -2.85 12.68 0.65
CA LEU A 93 -1.80 12.81 1.65
C LEU A 93 -1.86 11.57 2.55
N VAL A 94 -0.79 10.80 2.59
CA VAL A 94 -0.73 9.53 3.32
C VAL A 94 0.34 9.64 4.40
N ASN A 95 -0.07 9.52 5.66
CA ASN A 95 0.82 9.47 6.81
C ASN A 95 0.91 8.03 7.29
N SER A 96 2.10 7.46 7.30
CA SER A 96 2.33 6.04 7.56
C SER A 96 3.16 5.89 8.82
N PHE A 97 2.65 5.19 9.82
CA PHE A 97 3.38 4.83 11.04
C PHE A 97 3.61 3.33 11.05
N PHE A 98 4.83 2.93 11.39
CA PHE A 98 5.19 1.51 11.30
C PHE A 98 6.30 1.09 12.24
N VAL A 99 6.32 -0.21 12.46
CA VAL A 99 7.39 -0.94 13.14
C VAL A 99 7.90 -1.99 12.17
N ALA A 100 9.22 -2.16 12.10
CA ALA A 100 9.88 -3.21 11.35
C ALA A 100 10.81 -3.97 12.29
N ALA A 101 10.87 -5.29 12.16
CA ALA A 101 11.78 -6.12 12.92
C ALA A 101 12.42 -7.19 12.03
N GLY A 102 13.67 -7.55 12.29
CA GLY A 102 14.36 -8.55 11.47
C GLY A 102 15.82 -8.81 11.80
N SER A 103 16.44 -9.67 11.00
CA SER A 103 17.89 -9.90 10.98
C SER A 103 18.54 -8.97 9.98
N ARG A 104 19.59 -8.29 10.42
CA ARG A 104 20.37 -7.37 9.59
C ARG A 104 21.16 -8.14 8.53
N SER A 105 21.36 -7.51 7.37
CA SER A 105 22.34 -8.00 6.38
C SER A 105 23.77 -7.87 6.93
N ASP A 106 24.64 -8.81 6.57
CA ASP A 106 26.07 -8.74 6.92
C ASP A 106 26.77 -7.53 6.27
N ASP A 107 26.25 -7.03 5.14
CA ASP A 107 26.73 -5.79 4.52
C ASP A 107 25.99 -4.56 5.09
N PRO A 108 26.67 -3.68 5.85
CA PRO A 108 26.04 -2.51 6.47
C PRO A 108 25.57 -1.45 5.46
N ASN A 109 25.92 -1.60 4.17
CA ASN A 109 25.52 -0.68 3.10
C ASN A 109 24.29 -1.19 2.32
N VAL A 110 23.81 -2.41 2.61
CA VAL A 110 22.63 -2.96 1.97
C VAL A 110 21.37 -2.47 2.69
N PHE A 111 20.49 -1.86 1.91
CA PHE A 111 19.19 -1.39 2.36
C PHE A 111 18.10 -1.87 1.41
N TYR A 112 16.98 -2.25 2.00
CA TYR A 112 15.79 -2.71 1.30
C TYR A 112 14.73 -1.61 1.35
N ARG A 113 14.03 -1.44 0.24
CA ARG A 113 13.08 -0.34 0.02
C ARG A 113 11.69 -0.91 -0.29
N PRO A 114 10.97 -1.39 0.72
CA PRO A 114 9.62 -1.87 0.51
C PRO A 114 8.74 -0.69 0.16
N GLN A 115 7.89 -0.88 -0.84
CA GLN A 115 6.77 0.03 -1.05
C GLN A 115 5.78 -0.19 0.09
N LEU A 116 5.36 0.87 0.79
CA LEU A 116 4.48 0.75 1.96
C LEU A 116 2.99 0.85 1.62
N PHE A 117 2.63 1.56 0.55
CA PHE A 117 1.25 1.78 0.14
C PHE A 117 1.09 1.61 -1.37
N ASN A 118 -0.13 1.77 -1.88
CA ASN A 118 -0.55 1.54 -3.27
C ASN A 118 0.48 1.86 -4.36
N GLN A 119 0.30 1.29 -5.55
CA GLN A 119 1.26 1.32 -6.67
C GLN A 119 1.72 2.72 -7.11
N ARG A 120 0.94 3.76 -6.80
CA ARG A 120 1.16 5.15 -7.21
C ARG A 120 2.01 5.94 -6.23
N SER A 121 1.87 5.68 -4.93
CA SER A 121 2.59 6.43 -3.92
C SER A 121 4.11 6.25 -4.04
N ALA A 122 4.84 7.36 -4.00
CA ALA A 122 6.26 7.36 -3.76
C ALA A 122 6.51 6.78 -2.36
N CYS A 123 7.57 6.00 -2.24
CA CYS A 123 7.97 5.44 -0.96
C CYS A 123 9.44 5.72 -0.71
N SER A 124 9.77 6.31 0.43
CA SER A 124 11.15 6.65 0.78
C SER A 124 11.68 5.77 1.92
N PHE A 125 10.83 4.99 2.59
CA PHE A 125 11.25 4.08 3.64
C PHE A 125 12.31 3.07 3.17
N VAL A 126 13.36 2.92 3.97
CA VAL A 126 14.37 1.87 3.84
C VAL A 126 14.68 1.22 5.19
N HIS A 127 15.03 -0.08 5.16
CA HIS A 127 15.48 -0.83 6.33
C HIS A 127 16.70 -1.71 6.01
N PRO A 128 17.50 -2.12 7.03
CA PRO A 128 18.70 -2.92 6.82
C PRO A 128 18.46 -4.43 6.98
N PHE A 129 17.20 -4.84 7.23
CA PHE A 129 16.87 -6.23 7.53
C PHE A 129 16.78 -7.08 6.25
N GLU A 130 17.67 -8.05 6.09
CA GLU A 130 17.65 -9.05 4.99
C GLU A 130 16.52 -10.06 5.14
N HIS A 131 16.17 -10.37 6.39
CA HIS A 131 14.95 -11.08 6.72
C HIS A 131 14.21 -10.26 7.75
N GLY A 132 13.01 -9.80 7.42
CA GLY A 132 12.26 -8.96 8.34
C GLY A 132 10.78 -8.89 7.99
N ALA A 133 10.01 -8.42 8.96
CA ALA A 133 8.60 -8.12 8.83
C ALA A 133 8.35 -6.68 9.26
N TYR A 134 7.35 -6.06 8.66
CA TYR A 134 6.92 -4.72 9.02
C TYR A 134 5.40 -4.64 9.06
N LEU A 135 4.90 -3.87 10.02
CA LEU A 135 3.49 -3.71 10.31
C LEU A 135 3.24 -2.23 10.59
N GLY A 136 2.11 -1.72 10.11
CA GLY A 136 1.77 -0.34 10.35
C GLY A 136 0.37 0.04 9.92
N THR A 137 0.14 1.35 9.90
CA THR A 137 -1.11 1.98 9.50
C THR A 137 -0.82 3.20 8.64
N HIS A 138 -1.70 3.45 7.69
CA HIS A 138 -1.77 4.65 6.89
C HIS A 138 -2.97 5.49 7.33
N PHE A 139 -2.79 6.79 7.45
CA PHE A 139 -3.87 7.77 7.50
C PHE A 139 -3.88 8.52 6.18
N VAL A 140 -4.87 8.21 5.36
CA VAL A 140 -5.12 8.82 4.05
C VAL A 140 -6.02 10.02 4.26
N VAL A 141 -5.60 11.17 3.74
CA VAL A 141 -6.42 12.39 3.65
C VAL A 141 -6.55 12.75 2.18
N ASN A 142 -7.78 12.82 1.68
CA ASN A 142 -8.06 13.08 0.27
C ASN A 142 -8.87 14.37 0.07
N ASN A 143 -8.57 15.10 -1.00
CA ASN A 143 -9.22 16.38 -1.31
C ASN A 143 -10.72 16.29 -1.66
N ASN A 144 -11.26 15.07 -1.84
CA ASN A 144 -12.70 14.82 -2.00
C ASN A 144 -13.35 14.21 -0.74
N ARG A 145 -12.74 14.44 0.44
CA ARG A 145 -13.25 13.95 1.75
C ARG A 145 -13.27 12.43 1.85
N ARG A 146 -12.32 11.79 1.17
CA ARG A 146 -12.15 10.33 1.17
C ARG A 146 -11.02 9.94 2.13
N ASN A 147 -11.20 10.33 3.38
CA ASN A 147 -10.23 10.10 4.42
C ASN A 147 -10.39 8.68 4.95
N GLN A 148 -9.30 8.02 5.32
CA GLN A 148 -9.33 6.61 5.71
C GLN A 148 -8.12 6.23 6.54
N GLN A 149 -8.29 5.26 7.44
CA GLN A 149 -7.22 4.53 8.07
C GLN A 149 -7.08 3.13 7.46
N VAL A 150 -5.89 2.79 6.94
CA VAL A 150 -5.61 1.51 6.27
C VAL A 150 -4.46 0.79 6.95
N GLY A 151 -4.68 -0.45 7.36
CA GLY A 151 -3.63 -1.27 7.98
C GLY A 151 -2.75 -1.92 6.92
N PHE A 152 -1.48 -2.13 7.21
CA PHE A 152 -0.59 -2.88 6.34
C PHE A 152 0.35 -3.80 7.10
N PHE A 153 0.73 -4.89 6.44
CA PHE A 153 1.72 -5.85 6.86
C PHE A 153 2.55 -6.26 5.66
N GLY A 154 3.83 -6.46 5.85
CA GLY A 154 4.69 -7.03 4.83
C GLY A 154 5.89 -7.73 5.43
N PHE A 155 6.61 -8.41 4.56
CA PHE A 155 7.85 -9.07 4.92
C PHE A 155 8.81 -9.07 3.75
N HIS A 156 10.07 -9.16 4.10
CA HIS A 156 11.21 -9.19 3.21
C HIS A 156 12.06 -10.40 3.56
N LEU A 157 12.38 -11.24 2.58
CA LEU A 157 13.14 -12.48 2.72
C LEU A 157 14.14 -12.60 1.56
N GLY A 158 15.35 -12.06 1.76
CA GLY A 158 16.40 -12.06 0.73
C GLY A 158 15.97 -11.29 -0.52
N ASP A 159 15.80 -11.97 -1.64
CA ASP A 159 15.35 -11.32 -2.88
C ASP A 159 13.83 -11.16 -2.97
N PHE A 160 13.07 -11.75 -2.05
CA PHE A 160 11.61 -11.75 -2.09
C PHE A 160 11.00 -10.72 -1.13
N GLU A 161 9.96 -10.03 -1.58
CA GLU A 161 9.23 -9.06 -0.77
C GLU A 161 7.73 -9.16 -1.01
N PHE A 162 6.97 -9.03 0.07
CA PHE A 162 5.52 -9.03 0.08
C PHE A 162 4.99 -7.86 0.90
N LEU A 163 3.94 -7.23 0.39
CA LEU A 163 3.12 -6.29 1.15
C LEU A 163 1.66 -6.62 0.92
N TYR A 164 0.88 -6.53 1.99
CA TYR A 164 -0.57 -6.51 1.97
C TYR A 164 -1.07 -5.34 2.82
N TYR A 165 -2.02 -4.57 2.29
CA TYR A 165 -2.74 -3.56 3.03
C TYR A 165 -4.24 -3.72 2.81
N ASN A 166 -5.02 -3.39 3.83
CA ASN A 166 -6.47 -3.54 3.78
C ASN A 166 -7.16 -2.62 4.79
N ASP A 167 -8.38 -2.24 4.44
CA ASP A 167 -9.31 -1.57 5.34
C ASP A 167 -10.49 -2.50 5.68
N GLY A 168 -10.46 -3.04 6.90
CA GLY A 168 -11.55 -3.82 7.48
C GLY A 168 -11.39 -5.34 7.50
N PHE A 169 -10.39 -5.93 6.83
CA PHE A 169 -10.15 -7.37 6.87
C PHE A 169 -8.95 -7.76 7.75
N PHE A 170 -9.02 -8.97 8.32
CA PHE A 170 -7.93 -9.60 9.07
C PHE A 170 -6.54 -9.38 8.44
N PRO A 171 -5.49 -9.03 9.23
CA PRO A 171 -5.48 -8.93 10.70
C PRO A 171 -5.70 -7.51 11.25
N PHE A 172 -6.17 -6.54 10.45
CA PHE A 172 -6.13 -5.11 10.85
C PHE A 172 -7.37 -4.62 11.61
N GLU A 173 -8.40 -5.46 11.69
CA GLU A 173 -9.68 -5.19 12.36
C GLU A 173 -9.47 -4.58 13.76
N ASN A 174 -9.99 -3.38 13.98
CA ASN A 174 -10.05 -2.66 15.27
C ASN A 174 -8.75 -2.03 15.81
N PHE A 175 -7.61 -2.15 15.12
CA PHE A 175 -6.33 -1.58 15.62
C PHE A 175 -5.55 -0.77 14.60
N LEU A 176 -5.57 -1.18 13.34
CA LEU A 176 -4.74 -0.59 12.28
C LEU A 176 -5.56 -0.10 11.08
N SER A 177 -6.86 -0.32 11.07
CA SER A 177 -7.80 0.24 10.10
C SER A 177 -9.09 0.66 10.81
N ASP A 178 -9.83 1.60 10.20
CA ASP A 178 -11.07 2.11 10.76
C ASP A 178 -12.32 1.28 10.39
N ASP A 179 -12.24 0.41 9.37
CA ASP A 179 -13.33 -0.43 8.84
C ASP A 179 -14.59 0.40 8.51
N TYR A 180 -14.44 1.71 8.33
CA TYR A 180 -15.55 2.65 8.23
C TYR A 180 -15.62 3.28 6.85
N ASP A 181 -14.48 3.72 6.32
CA ASP A 181 -14.43 4.48 5.07
C ASP A 181 -13.72 3.68 3.97
N ARG A 182 -14.47 2.88 3.22
CA ARG A 182 -13.94 1.83 2.33
C ARG A 182 -13.47 2.36 0.97
N PHE A 183 -12.51 3.27 0.98
CA PHE A 183 -11.90 3.84 -0.23
C PHE A 183 -10.84 2.91 -0.81
N TRP A 184 -9.69 2.82 -0.16
CA TRP A 184 -8.66 1.84 -0.45
C TRP A 184 -8.97 0.53 0.28
N THR A 185 -9.87 -0.28 -0.27
CA THR A 185 -10.34 -1.50 0.42
C THR A 185 -9.32 -2.61 0.50
N GLY A 186 -8.31 -2.60 -0.36
CA GLY A 186 -7.23 -3.56 -0.23
C GLY A 186 -6.25 -3.48 -1.37
N GLY A 187 -5.06 -3.98 -1.11
CA GLY A 187 -4.04 -4.10 -2.11
C GLY A 187 -2.75 -4.66 -1.57
N GLY A 188 -1.73 -4.66 -2.41
CA GLY A 188 -0.47 -5.25 -2.08
C GLY A 188 0.34 -5.60 -3.30
N TYR A 189 1.49 -6.20 -3.05
CA TYR A 189 2.35 -6.68 -4.10
C TYR A 189 3.20 -7.88 -3.66
N LEU A 190 3.69 -8.57 -4.68
CA LEU A 190 4.76 -9.54 -4.62
C LEU A 190 5.89 -9.01 -5.47
N ARG A 191 7.09 -8.90 -4.91
CA ARG A 191 8.28 -8.42 -5.61
C ARG A 191 9.39 -9.46 -5.49
N TYR A 192 10.09 -9.67 -6.60
CA TYR A 192 11.35 -10.41 -6.64
C TYR A 192 12.45 -9.48 -7.16
N GLN A 193 13.51 -9.33 -6.37
CA GLN A 193 14.65 -8.49 -6.66
C GLN A 193 15.72 -9.32 -7.40
N PHE A 194 16.12 -8.85 -8.56
CA PHE A 194 17.32 -9.32 -9.24
C PHE A 194 18.45 -8.30 -9.05
N ARG A 195 19.65 -8.69 -9.50
CA ARG A 195 20.83 -7.85 -9.43
C ARG A 195 20.64 -6.48 -10.04
N ASP A 196 19.91 -6.30 -11.14
CA ASP A 196 19.84 -5.01 -11.84
C ASP A 196 18.40 -4.47 -12.01
N PHE A 197 17.41 -5.29 -11.70
CA PHE A 197 15.99 -4.95 -11.81
C PHE A 197 15.16 -5.72 -10.79
N SER A 198 13.92 -5.34 -10.59
CA SER A 198 12.92 -6.14 -9.86
C SER A 198 11.71 -6.41 -10.74
N LEU A 199 11.07 -7.54 -10.49
CA LEU A 199 9.75 -7.88 -11.04
C LEU A 199 8.73 -7.75 -9.93
N GLN A 200 7.65 -7.00 -10.16
CA GLN A 200 6.62 -6.77 -9.15
C GLN A 200 5.23 -6.99 -9.74
N PHE A 201 4.51 -7.96 -9.17
CA PHE A 201 3.08 -8.15 -9.38
C PHE A 201 2.33 -7.34 -8.32
N ASN A 202 1.32 -6.59 -8.73
CA ASN A 202 0.57 -5.72 -7.84
C ASN A 202 -0.93 -5.88 -8.02
N TYR A 203 -1.65 -5.61 -6.94
CA TYR A 203 -3.09 -5.49 -6.94
C TYR A 203 -3.49 -4.34 -6.03
N ASP A 204 -4.25 -3.38 -6.55
CA ASP A 204 -4.87 -2.32 -5.75
C ASP A 204 -6.37 -2.29 -6.04
N ARG A 205 -7.20 -2.17 -5.01
CA ARG A 205 -8.64 -1.98 -5.12
C ARG A 205 -9.05 -0.66 -4.51
N PHE A 206 -9.87 0.07 -5.26
CA PHE A 206 -10.56 1.24 -4.77
C PHE A 206 -12.06 1.06 -4.88
N THR A 207 -12.79 1.43 -3.85
CA THR A 207 -14.24 1.38 -3.77
C THR A 207 -14.79 2.67 -3.16
N GLU A 208 -16.08 2.94 -3.29
CA GLU A 208 -16.73 4.09 -2.68
C GLU A 208 -18.01 3.61 -1.97
N ASP A 209 -17.94 2.48 -1.28
CA ASP A 209 -19.10 1.87 -0.62
C ASP A 209 -19.20 2.31 0.85
N PHE A 210 -20.43 2.50 1.33
CA PHE A 210 -20.69 2.84 2.73
C PHE A 210 -20.65 1.59 3.62
N THR A 211 -19.98 1.68 4.78
CA THR A 211 -19.83 0.55 5.72
C THR A 211 -21.16 -0.05 6.17
N ASN A 212 -22.17 0.78 6.45
CA ASN A 212 -23.49 0.28 6.82
C ASN A 212 -24.12 -0.58 5.73
N SER A 213 -23.89 -0.25 4.45
CA SER A 213 -24.37 -1.06 3.33
C SER A 213 -23.64 -2.40 3.25
N TYR A 214 -22.33 -2.43 3.53
CA TYR A 214 -21.56 -3.67 3.54
C TYR A 214 -21.96 -4.58 4.71
N VAL A 215 -22.07 -4.01 5.92
CA VAL A 215 -22.54 -4.75 7.10
C VAL A 215 -23.94 -5.30 6.85
N LEU A 216 -24.86 -4.47 6.33
CA LEU A 216 -26.20 -4.91 5.98
C LEU A 216 -26.19 -6.03 4.93
N ALA A 217 -25.36 -5.92 3.89
CA ALA A 217 -25.24 -6.95 2.86
C ALA A 217 -24.76 -8.28 3.45
N LYS A 218 -23.81 -8.23 4.38
CA LYS A 218 -23.31 -9.40 5.10
C LYS A 218 -24.40 -10.04 5.97
N GLU A 219 -25.11 -9.23 6.78
CA GLU A 219 -26.18 -9.71 7.67
C GLU A 219 -27.39 -10.27 6.90
N LEU A 220 -27.69 -9.70 5.73
CA LEU A 220 -28.78 -10.15 4.85
C LEU A 220 -28.36 -11.20 3.82
N PHE A 221 -27.10 -11.66 3.85
CA PHE A 221 -26.53 -12.60 2.88
C PHE A 221 -26.73 -12.16 1.41
N LEU A 222 -26.63 -10.86 1.15
CA LEU A 222 -26.72 -10.32 -0.19
C LEU A 222 -25.43 -10.59 -0.97
N PHE A 223 -25.58 -10.91 -2.26
CA PHE A 223 -24.45 -11.15 -3.15
C PHE A 223 -23.57 -9.91 -3.37
N GLY A 224 -24.16 -8.72 -3.30
CA GLY A 224 -23.47 -7.46 -3.51
C GLY A 224 -23.93 -6.39 -2.53
N VAL A 225 -23.04 -5.44 -2.26
CA VAL A 225 -23.34 -4.29 -1.41
C VAL A 225 -24.42 -3.43 -2.07
N PRO A 226 -25.59 -3.24 -1.44
CA PRO A 226 -26.62 -2.38 -2.00
C PRO A 226 -26.19 -0.92 -1.90
N ASN A 227 -26.15 -0.25 -3.04
CA ASN A 227 -25.91 1.18 -3.11
C ASN A 227 -27.22 1.93 -3.31
N LYS A 228 -27.45 2.96 -2.48
CA LYS A 228 -28.63 3.82 -2.58
C LYS A 228 -28.65 4.57 -3.92
N ASP A 229 -27.48 5.01 -4.36
CA ASP A 229 -27.25 5.75 -5.59
C ASP A 229 -26.21 5.00 -6.46
N MET A 230 -26.26 5.17 -7.77
CA MET A 230 -25.33 4.51 -8.69
C MET A 230 -23.95 5.19 -8.77
N GLU A 231 -23.85 6.43 -8.33
CA GLU A 231 -22.63 7.24 -8.43
C GLU A 231 -21.40 6.59 -7.78
N PRO A 232 -21.46 6.01 -6.57
CA PRO A 232 -20.30 5.40 -5.95
C PRO A 232 -19.76 4.17 -6.71
N VAL A 233 -20.63 3.44 -7.40
CA VAL A 233 -20.27 2.28 -8.22
C VAL A 233 -19.34 2.65 -9.39
N PHE A 234 -19.31 3.93 -9.79
CA PHE A 234 -18.43 4.44 -10.84
C PHE A 234 -16.97 4.56 -10.41
N PHE A 235 -16.70 4.53 -9.10
CA PHE A 235 -15.36 4.60 -8.54
C PHE A 235 -14.79 3.21 -8.26
N ASN A 236 -15.65 2.22 -8.03
CA ASN A 236 -15.31 0.84 -7.72
C ASN A 236 -14.50 0.20 -8.85
N ARG A 237 -13.19 0.06 -8.67
CA ARG A 237 -12.24 -0.47 -9.68
C ARG A 237 -11.06 -1.16 -9.00
N ALA A 238 -10.50 -2.16 -9.68
CA ALA A 238 -9.20 -2.72 -9.33
C ALA A 238 -8.15 -2.37 -10.39
N LEU A 239 -6.89 -2.32 -9.97
CA LEU A 239 -5.72 -2.31 -10.85
C LEU A 239 -4.84 -3.52 -10.52
N THR A 240 -4.83 -4.49 -11.41
CA THR A 240 -3.86 -5.59 -11.36
C THR A 240 -2.76 -5.33 -12.38
N SER A 241 -1.49 -5.37 -11.95
CA SER A 241 -0.38 -5.01 -12.83
C SER A 241 0.85 -5.90 -12.63
N LEU A 242 1.67 -5.96 -13.66
CA LEU A 242 3.03 -6.48 -13.60
C LEU A 242 3.97 -5.37 -14.07
N LYS A 243 5.01 -5.09 -13.28
CA LYS A 243 6.04 -4.11 -13.65
C LYS A 243 7.44 -4.64 -13.47
N VAL A 244 8.34 -4.09 -14.27
CA VAL A 244 9.79 -4.21 -14.12
C VAL A 244 10.30 -2.85 -13.68
N GLN A 245 11.09 -2.82 -12.60
CA GLN A 245 11.76 -1.60 -12.12
C GLN A 245 13.28 -1.80 -12.16
N LEU A 246 13.98 -0.89 -12.81
CA LEU A 246 15.44 -0.88 -12.88
C LEU A 246 16.03 -0.23 -11.62
N LYS A 247 17.24 -0.63 -11.25
CA LYS A 247 17.96 -0.04 -10.09
C LYS A 247 18.15 1.49 -10.16
N ASN A 248 18.19 2.05 -11.36
CA ASN A 248 18.32 3.49 -11.57
C ASN A 248 16.98 4.25 -11.43
N GLY A 249 15.88 3.57 -11.11
CA GLY A 249 14.59 4.17 -10.79
C GLY A 249 13.56 4.13 -11.92
N TYR A 250 13.94 3.79 -13.16
CA TYR A 250 12.98 3.67 -14.26
C TYR A 250 12.10 2.43 -14.06
N GLU A 251 10.80 2.56 -14.32
CA GLU A 251 9.85 1.45 -14.32
C GLU A 251 9.03 1.41 -15.60
N ILE A 252 8.70 0.20 -16.04
CA ILE A 252 7.73 -0.07 -17.11
C ILE A 252 6.81 -1.19 -16.65
N GLY A 253 5.53 -1.06 -16.93
CA GLY A 253 4.55 -2.06 -16.54
C GLY A 253 3.34 -2.11 -17.46
N GLY A 254 2.59 -3.18 -17.30
CA GLY A 254 1.30 -3.39 -17.94
C GLY A 254 0.30 -3.93 -16.94
N GLY A 255 -0.98 -3.64 -17.16
CA GLY A 255 -2.02 -4.06 -16.24
C GLY A 255 -3.43 -3.95 -16.79
N VAL A 256 -4.38 -4.32 -15.93
CA VAL A 256 -5.81 -4.25 -16.19
C VAL A 256 -6.44 -3.35 -15.13
N LEU A 257 -7.10 -2.28 -15.56
CA LEU A 257 -7.91 -1.40 -14.71
C LEU A 257 -9.39 -1.65 -14.91
N GLY A 258 -10.15 -1.77 -13.82
CA GLY A 258 -11.59 -1.99 -13.83
C GLY A 258 -11.97 -3.32 -13.19
N HIS A 259 -13.19 -3.78 -13.43
CA HIS A 259 -13.64 -5.08 -12.96
C HIS A 259 -13.40 -6.14 -14.04
N TRP A 260 -12.76 -7.23 -13.63
CA TRP A 260 -12.43 -8.34 -14.50
C TRP A 260 -12.68 -9.65 -13.76
N LYS A 261 -12.83 -10.75 -14.50
CA LYS A 261 -13.17 -12.07 -13.94
C LYS A 261 -12.20 -12.56 -12.84
N TYR A 262 -10.98 -12.03 -12.84
CA TYR A 262 -9.90 -12.41 -11.92
C TYR A 262 -9.59 -11.31 -10.90
N ASP A 263 -10.56 -10.48 -10.55
CA ASP A 263 -10.43 -9.55 -9.44
C ASP A 263 -10.17 -10.35 -8.14
N VAL A 264 -9.02 -10.07 -7.51
CA VAL A 264 -8.54 -10.80 -6.33
C VAL A 264 -9.51 -10.67 -5.16
N GLN A 265 -10.07 -9.48 -4.94
CA GLN A 265 -11.04 -9.24 -3.87
C GLN A 265 -12.33 -10.01 -4.14
N ASP A 266 -12.85 -10.01 -5.38
CA ASP A 266 -14.05 -10.77 -5.71
C ASP A 266 -13.84 -12.28 -5.59
N PHE A 267 -12.65 -12.79 -5.94
CA PHE A 267 -12.28 -14.18 -5.71
C PHE A 267 -12.28 -14.55 -4.22
N LEU A 268 -11.68 -13.70 -3.37
CA LEU A 268 -11.70 -13.88 -1.91
C LEU A 268 -13.12 -13.83 -1.37
N HIS A 269 -13.95 -12.88 -1.83
CA HIS A 269 -15.35 -12.76 -1.41
C HIS A 269 -16.18 -13.99 -1.80
N ASN A 270 -15.99 -14.53 -3.01
CA ASN A 270 -16.64 -15.78 -3.42
C ASN A 270 -16.21 -16.97 -2.54
N THR A 271 -14.93 -17.05 -2.23
CA THR A 271 -14.35 -18.17 -1.49
C THR A 271 -14.75 -18.14 -0.02
N LEU A 272 -14.84 -16.95 0.56
CA LEU A 272 -15.14 -16.73 1.98
C LEU A 272 -16.62 -16.40 2.25
N GLY A 273 -17.45 -16.31 1.21
CA GLY A 273 -18.89 -16.02 1.32
C GLY A 273 -19.22 -14.57 1.69
N PHE A 274 -18.36 -13.62 1.35
CA PHE A 274 -18.60 -12.18 1.60
C PHE A 274 -19.32 -11.49 0.45
N ALA A 275 -20.08 -10.43 0.79
CA ALA A 275 -20.74 -9.58 -0.20
C ALA A 275 -19.72 -8.84 -1.07
N LYS A 276 -19.99 -8.70 -2.37
CA LYS A 276 -19.08 -8.05 -3.32
C LYS A 276 -19.28 -6.55 -3.43
N HIS A 277 -18.18 -5.85 -3.68
CA HIS A 277 -18.19 -4.45 -4.09
C HIS A 277 -18.52 -4.38 -5.59
N ILE A 278 -19.78 -4.06 -5.90
CA ILE A 278 -20.27 -4.04 -7.29
C ILE A 278 -19.48 -2.99 -8.08
N SER A 279 -19.04 -3.35 -9.30
CA SER A 279 -18.38 -2.43 -10.21
C SER A 279 -19.00 -2.53 -11.60
N VAL A 280 -19.20 -1.37 -12.23
CA VAL A 280 -19.64 -1.27 -13.63
C VAL A 280 -18.49 -0.93 -14.59
N ALA A 281 -17.27 -0.80 -14.06
CA ALA A 281 -16.11 -0.44 -14.84
C ALA A 281 -15.67 -1.62 -15.72
N LYS A 282 -15.75 -1.43 -17.04
CA LYS A 282 -15.20 -2.39 -18.01
C LYS A 282 -13.68 -2.48 -17.85
N PRO A 283 -13.09 -3.67 -18.02
CA PRO A 283 -11.65 -3.82 -17.94
C PRO A 283 -10.97 -3.05 -19.09
N ALA A 284 -9.96 -2.28 -18.75
CA ALA A 284 -9.13 -1.53 -19.68
C ALA A 284 -7.67 -1.97 -19.53
N LEU A 285 -7.05 -2.34 -20.66
CA LEU A 285 -5.62 -2.63 -20.71
C LEU A 285 -4.83 -1.34 -20.59
N LEU A 286 -3.77 -1.39 -19.80
CA LEU A 286 -2.87 -0.29 -19.52
C LEU A 286 -1.44 -0.70 -19.82
N ILE A 287 -0.68 0.24 -20.37
CA ILE A 287 0.79 0.22 -20.37
C ILE A 287 1.23 1.53 -19.75
N TYR A 288 2.21 1.48 -18.85
CA TYR A 288 2.72 2.66 -18.19
C TYR A 288 4.23 2.61 -18.03
N GLY A 289 4.80 3.81 -17.95
CA GLY A 289 6.20 4.03 -17.62
C GLY A 289 6.30 5.02 -16.47
N GLY A 290 7.37 4.91 -15.70
CA GLY A 290 7.61 5.81 -14.58
C GLY A 290 9.08 5.96 -14.26
N TYR A 291 9.34 6.91 -13.37
CA TYR A 291 10.65 7.15 -12.80
C TYR A 291 10.51 7.50 -11.34
N ASP A 292 11.32 6.85 -10.50
CA ASP A 292 11.31 6.99 -9.06
C ASP A 292 12.73 7.25 -8.56
N LYS A 293 12.95 8.47 -8.07
CA LYS A 293 14.26 8.93 -7.60
C LYS A 293 14.26 9.09 -6.10
N PHE A 294 15.12 8.31 -5.46
CA PHE A 294 15.23 8.20 -4.01
C PHE A 294 16.60 8.63 -3.49
N TYR A 295 16.60 9.24 -2.31
CA TYR A 295 17.80 9.59 -1.54
C TYR A 295 17.56 9.29 -0.06
N HIS A 296 18.58 8.81 0.64
CA HIS A 296 18.57 8.64 2.09
C HIS A 296 19.90 9.03 2.73
N TYR A 297 19.82 9.29 4.03
CA TYR A 297 20.93 9.75 4.86
C TYR A 297 20.85 9.05 6.21
N ASN A 298 22.00 8.55 6.68
CA ASN A 298 22.15 8.15 8.08
C ASN A 298 22.43 9.41 8.89
N ILE A 299 21.56 9.68 9.88
CA ILE A 299 21.75 10.76 10.85
C ILE A 299 22.38 10.08 12.07
N LEU A 300 23.69 10.22 12.20
CA LEU A 300 24.41 9.76 13.39
C LEU A 300 24.13 10.76 14.52
N GLU A 301 23.72 10.27 15.70
CA GLU A 301 23.89 11.06 16.93
C GLU A 301 25.39 11.15 17.18
N ASN A 302 25.94 12.37 17.15
CA ASN A 302 27.29 12.58 17.68
C ASN A 302 27.23 12.28 19.18
N GLU A 303 28.03 11.31 19.64
CA GLU A 303 28.33 11.14 21.06
C GLU A 303 28.82 12.48 21.62
N GLN A 304 28.12 13.00 22.63
CA GLN A 304 28.67 13.98 23.57
C GLN A 304 29.05 13.27 24.86
#